data_AF-A0AAW1N0F6-F1
#
_entry.id   AF-A0AAW1N0F6-F1
#
_cell.length_a   1.000
_cell.length_b   1.000
_cell.length_c   1.000
_cell.angle_alpha   90.00
_cell.angle_beta   90.00
_cell.angle_gamma   90.00
#
_symmetry.space_group_name_H-M   'P 1'
#
loop_
_entity.id
_entity.type
_entity.pdbx_description
1 polymer ?
#
loop_
_entity_poly.entity_id
_entity_poly.type
_entity_poly.pdbx_seq_one_letter_code
_entity_poly.pdbx_strand_id
1 'polypeptide(L)'
;MFNPVQTLHEMLGNRSLRTKLTPCLVLLILEVLFDVADSVSQAEVNNHLELGKQFLAKGQLADALSHYHSAVEGDPNNYLTYFKRGTVYLALGKARNALSDLDKVLDLKPDFAAARMSRGNVHLKLAKYDLAQLDFYNVLSSDPYNEEANELLRRIEPTTEKKRLADYYYGNDDYPSAIQLLSEVIEISPWAPELYELRSEMHMENSDVLSAVSDIKAATKLQADNVDGYYKLSSLLYQQGQASEALKYIRECLKLDPEHKDCFPFYKKIKKVEKLLTEAENYIEAKNFVECIEAGNKALKQERDVRMIIYNAKRILCTCYSNDEQTSEAVRMCSDALDINQDPGVYCDRAEAYIQSELYDDAIRDFKSALDIDPNFERAKEGQQKAQKLQQQSERRDYYKILEVKKTATKKEIVKAYRKMAQKWHPDNYQNDEKMKKIAEKKFIDIAAAKEVLTDDEKRRQFDNGEDPLDPESGKGGMPNFHNFHSFQSFHGSPFQFRFHFN
;
A
#
# COMPACT_ATOMS: atom_id res chain seq x y z
N MET A 1 -85.27 17.85 -21.15
CA MET A 1 -85.27 18.73 -19.96
C MET A 1 -85.19 17.85 -18.73
N PHE A 2 -83.97 17.67 -18.21
CA PHE A 2 -83.75 17.06 -16.90
C PHE A 2 -83.79 18.20 -15.88
N ASN A 3 -84.68 18.14 -14.88
CA ASN A 3 -84.81 19.17 -13.86
C ASN A 3 -84.04 18.74 -12.59
N PRO A 4 -82.81 19.24 -12.34
CA PRO A 4 -81.91 18.70 -11.31
C PRO A 4 -82.43 18.91 -9.88
N VAL A 5 -83.31 19.89 -9.68
CA VAL A 5 -83.83 20.31 -8.37
C VAL A 5 -84.82 19.29 -7.80
N GLN A 6 -85.56 18.59 -8.67
CA GLN A 6 -86.60 17.64 -8.24
C GLN A 6 -85.99 16.31 -7.79
N THR A 7 -84.92 15.86 -8.46
CA THR A 7 -84.09 14.70 -8.05
C THR A 7 -83.31 14.93 -6.76
N LEU A 8 -82.93 16.17 -6.44
CA LEU A 8 -82.25 16.48 -5.19
C LEU A 8 -83.21 16.41 -3.98
N HIS A 9 -84.48 16.76 -4.18
CA HIS A 9 -85.47 16.77 -3.10
C HIS A 9 -85.91 15.35 -2.70
N GLU A 10 -86.00 14.42 -3.65
CA GLU A 10 -86.29 13.00 -3.37
C GLU A 10 -85.11 12.27 -2.70
N MET A 11 -83.86 12.61 -3.03
CA MET A 11 -82.70 12.02 -2.36
C MET A 11 -82.49 12.54 -0.93
N LEU A 12 -82.95 13.76 -0.62
CA LEU A 12 -82.84 14.37 0.71
C LEU A 12 -83.93 13.92 1.71
N GLY A 13 -84.98 13.23 1.24
CA GLY A 13 -86.07 12.71 2.07
C GLY A 13 -85.78 11.39 2.78
N ASN A 14 -84.71 10.69 2.42
CA ASN A 14 -84.40 9.36 2.96
C ASN A 14 -83.40 9.45 4.13
N ARG A 15 -83.87 9.25 5.37
CA ARG A 15 -83.07 9.33 6.61
C ARG A 15 -81.82 8.44 6.61
N SER A 16 -81.83 7.34 5.86
CA SER A 16 -80.70 6.40 5.73
C SER A 16 -79.57 6.89 4.79
N LEU A 17 -79.84 7.81 3.86
CA LEU A 17 -78.81 8.37 2.97
C LEU A 17 -78.10 9.56 3.63
N ARG A 18 -78.83 10.35 4.41
CA ARG A 18 -78.28 11.48 5.19
C ARG A 18 -77.21 11.06 6.20
N THR A 19 -77.28 9.86 6.77
CA THR A 19 -76.30 9.35 7.75
C THR A 19 -75.04 8.76 7.11
N LYS A 20 -75.04 8.48 5.80
CA LYS A 20 -73.87 7.96 5.05
C LYS A 20 -73.20 9.01 4.16
N LEU A 21 -73.95 10.01 3.66
CA LEU A 21 -73.36 11.13 2.94
C LEU A 21 -72.61 12.10 3.85
N THR A 22 -73.07 12.32 5.09
CA THR A 22 -72.43 13.25 6.02
C THR A 22 -71.00 12.86 6.42
N PRO A 23 -70.66 11.60 6.77
CA PRO A 23 -69.27 11.24 7.08
C PRO A 23 -68.36 11.30 5.85
N CYS A 24 -68.84 10.97 4.64
CA CYS A 24 -68.04 11.07 3.41
C CYS A 24 -67.79 12.53 3.01
N LEU A 25 -68.78 13.41 3.18
CA LEU A 25 -68.61 14.85 2.93
C LEU A 25 -67.71 15.50 3.98
N VAL A 26 -67.80 15.06 5.24
CA VAL A 26 -66.91 15.50 6.33
C VAL A 26 -65.49 14.98 6.11
N LEU A 27 -65.29 13.75 5.61
CA LEU A 27 -63.97 13.22 5.24
C LEU A 27 -63.37 13.93 4.04
N LEU A 28 -64.15 14.23 2.99
CA LEU A 28 -63.69 15.04 1.86
C LEU A 28 -63.38 16.48 2.27
N ILE A 29 -64.18 17.07 3.16
CA ILE A 29 -63.91 18.38 3.74
C ILE A 29 -62.69 18.30 4.67
N LEU A 30 -62.48 17.21 5.41
CA LEU A 30 -61.29 17.01 6.23
C LEU A 30 -60.05 16.82 5.35
N GLU A 31 -60.10 16.06 4.26
CA GLU A 31 -58.99 15.90 3.31
C GLU A 31 -58.66 17.24 2.65
N VAL A 32 -59.66 18.02 2.22
CA VAL A 32 -59.45 19.36 1.67
C VAL A 32 -58.97 20.35 2.75
N LEU A 33 -59.42 20.23 4.00
CA LEU A 33 -58.94 21.06 5.11
C LEU A 33 -57.55 20.66 5.60
N PHE A 34 -57.17 19.38 5.51
CA PHE A 34 -55.81 18.91 5.77
C PHE A 34 -54.86 19.35 4.65
N ASP A 35 -55.30 19.33 3.38
CA ASP A 35 -54.54 19.87 2.24
C ASP A 35 -54.33 21.41 2.36
N VAL A 36 -55.28 22.12 2.99
CA VAL A 36 -55.17 23.56 3.28
C VAL A 36 -54.39 23.83 4.59
N ALA A 37 -54.26 22.86 5.48
CA ALA A 37 -53.52 23.01 6.74
C ALA A 37 -52.01 22.78 6.60
N ASP A 38 -51.56 22.08 5.54
CA ASP A 38 -50.14 21.82 5.25
C ASP A 38 -49.52 22.81 4.25
N SER A 39 -50.27 23.83 3.80
CA SER A 39 -49.65 24.92 3.04
C SER A 39 -48.80 25.76 4.00
N VAL A 40 -47.50 25.45 4.08
CA VAL A 40 -46.48 26.33 4.66
C VAL A 40 -46.76 27.74 4.17
N SER A 41 -46.87 28.70 5.08
CA SER A 41 -47.29 30.04 4.70
C SER A 41 -46.29 30.62 3.69
N GLN A 42 -46.75 31.33 2.68
CA GLN A 42 -45.86 31.97 1.70
C GLN A 42 -44.80 32.87 2.39
N ALA A 43 -45.13 33.41 3.57
CA ALA A 43 -44.21 34.16 4.42
C ALA A 43 -43.04 33.30 4.95
N GLU A 44 -43.30 32.06 5.36
CA GLU A 44 -42.28 31.10 5.80
C GLU A 44 -41.39 30.66 4.64
N VAL A 45 -41.96 30.38 3.46
CA VAL A 45 -41.17 30.07 2.25
C VAL A 45 -40.25 31.23 1.90
N ASN A 46 -40.76 32.47 1.92
CA ASN A 46 -39.97 33.67 1.65
C ASN A 46 -38.87 33.89 2.70
N ASN A 47 -39.14 33.61 3.97
CA ASN A 47 -38.15 33.67 5.03
C ASN A 47 -37.01 32.67 4.78
N HIS A 48 -37.33 31.42 4.43
CA HIS A 48 -36.32 30.43 4.05
C HIS A 48 -35.52 30.83 2.81
N LEU A 49 -36.14 31.45 1.80
CA LEU A 49 -35.43 31.98 0.64
C LEU A 49 -34.44 33.09 1.01
N GLU A 50 -34.81 34.02 1.89
CA GLU A 50 -33.93 35.09 2.34
C GLU A 50 -32.78 34.56 3.20
N LEU A 51 -33.06 33.64 4.13
CA LEU A 51 -32.01 32.96 4.91
C LEU A 51 -31.05 32.20 3.99
N GLY A 52 -31.57 31.42 3.03
CA GLY A 52 -30.77 30.71 2.04
C GLY A 52 -29.83 31.63 1.25
N LYS A 53 -30.32 32.81 0.83
CA LYS A 53 -29.48 33.84 0.18
C LYS A 53 -28.40 34.39 1.12
N GLN A 54 -28.75 34.70 2.37
CA GLN A 54 -27.80 35.25 3.34
C GLN A 54 -26.68 34.25 3.67
N PHE A 55 -27.02 32.98 3.89
CA PHE A 55 -26.03 31.93 4.13
C PHE A 55 -25.15 31.69 2.89
N LEU A 56 -25.73 31.71 1.70
CA LEU A 56 -24.97 31.61 0.45
C LEU A 56 -23.98 32.77 0.30
N ALA A 57 -24.41 34.01 0.58
CA ALA A 57 -23.53 35.19 0.54
C ALA A 57 -22.39 35.12 1.57
N LYS A 58 -22.57 34.39 2.67
CA LYS A 58 -21.54 34.12 3.69
C LYS A 58 -20.66 32.91 3.36
N GLY A 59 -20.90 32.21 2.25
CA GLY A 59 -20.21 30.97 1.89
C GLY A 59 -20.62 29.75 2.73
N GLN A 60 -21.67 29.85 3.54
CA GLN A 60 -22.20 28.76 4.36
C GLN A 60 -23.12 27.86 3.53
N LEU A 61 -22.51 27.07 2.65
CA LEU A 61 -23.24 26.29 1.63
C LEU A 61 -24.19 25.23 2.22
N ALA A 62 -23.81 24.57 3.32
CA ALA A 62 -24.65 23.55 3.96
C ALA A 62 -25.93 24.13 4.58
N ASP A 63 -25.80 25.27 5.28
CA ASP A 63 -26.94 25.98 5.87
C ASP A 63 -27.85 26.57 4.78
N ALA A 64 -27.25 27.14 3.73
CA ALA A 64 -27.99 27.62 2.57
C ALA A 64 -28.78 26.48 1.90
N LEU A 65 -28.17 25.30 1.76
CA LEU A 65 -28.80 24.13 1.17
C LEU A 65 -30.03 23.68 1.99
N SER A 66 -29.92 23.66 3.32
CA SER A 66 -31.01 23.31 4.23
C SER A 66 -32.22 24.24 4.03
N HIS A 67 -32.00 25.55 4.02
CA HIS A 67 -33.07 26.51 3.81
C HIS A 67 -33.67 26.46 2.41
N TYR A 68 -32.87 26.26 1.37
CA TYR A 68 -33.42 26.04 0.03
C TYR A 68 -34.17 24.72 -0.08
N HIS A 69 -33.84 23.69 0.70
CA HIS A 69 -34.63 22.46 0.77
C HIS A 69 -36.04 22.74 1.30
N SER A 70 -36.15 23.40 2.47
CA SER A 70 -37.44 23.80 3.05
C SER A 70 -38.24 24.73 2.14
N ALA A 71 -37.57 25.64 1.43
CA ALA A 71 -38.23 26.51 0.46
C ALA A 71 -38.80 25.76 -0.75
N VAL A 72 -38.13 24.69 -1.21
CA VAL A 72 -38.66 23.82 -2.28
C VAL A 72 -39.86 23.01 -1.79
N GLU A 73 -39.83 22.50 -0.56
CA GLU A 73 -40.95 21.75 0.02
C GLU A 73 -42.20 22.63 0.17
N GLY A 74 -42.03 23.89 0.60
CA GLY A 74 -43.15 24.81 0.76
C GLY A 74 -43.69 25.42 -0.54
N ASP A 75 -42.91 25.46 -1.63
CA ASP A 75 -43.36 25.90 -2.96
C ASP A 75 -42.72 25.07 -4.09
N PRO A 76 -43.27 23.86 -4.38
CA PRO A 76 -42.71 22.92 -5.36
C PRO A 76 -42.82 23.36 -6.82
N ASN A 77 -43.49 24.48 -7.12
CA ASN A 77 -43.66 24.97 -8.49
C ASN A 77 -42.75 26.17 -8.82
N ASN A 78 -41.94 26.62 -7.87
CA ASN A 78 -41.06 27.77 -8.05
C ASN A 78 -39.71 27.37 -8.64
N TYR A 79 -39.59 27.49 -9.96
CA TYR A 79 -38.36 27.17 -10.68
C TYR A 79 -37.14 27.96 -10.15
N LEU A 80 -37.29 29.19 -9.66
CA LEU A 80 -36.15 29.96 -9.14
C LEU A 80 -35.57 29.36 -7.86
N THR A 81 -36.42 28.72 -7.04
CA THR A 81 -35.97 28.04 -5.82
C THR A 81 -35.16 26.80 -6.17
N TYR A 82 -35.63 25.98 -7.13
CA TYR A 82 -34.84 24.86 -7.66
C TYR A 82 -33.52 25.32 -8.26
N PHE A 83 -33.53 26.40 -9.05
CA PHE A 83 -32.30 26.92 -9.64
C PHE A 83 -31.28 27.33 -8.57
N LYS A 84 -31.72 28.04 -7.52
CA LYS A 84 -30.85 28.43 -6.39
C LYS A 84 -30.33 27.22 -5.62
N ARG A 85 -31.18 26.21 -5.38
CA ARG A 85 -30.73 24.97 -4.71
C ARG A 85 -29.73 24.21 -5.58
N GLY A 86 -29.99 24.14 -6.88
CA GLY A 86 -29.09 23.59 -7.90
C GLY A 86 -27.72 24.27 -7.89
N THR A 87 -27.64 25.60 -7.86
CA THR A 87 -26.36 26.32 -7.79
C THR A 87 -25.61 26.09 -6.47
N VAL A 88 -26.31 25.92 -5.36
CA VAL A 88 -25.69 25.50 -4.09
C VAL A 88 -25.15 24.07 -4.21
N TYR A 89 -25.88 23.14 -4.84
CA TYR A 89 -25.37 21.81 -5.12
C TYR A 89 -24.11 21.84 -6.02
N LEU A 90 -24.05 22.73 -7.01
CA LEU A 90 -22.86 22.94 -7.84
C LEU A 90 -21.65 23.42 -7.03
N ALA A 91 -21.87 24.40 -6.15
CA ALA A 91 -20.83 24.91 -5.26
C ALA A 91 -20.31 23.82 -4.28
N LEU A 92 -21.16 22.87 -3.92
CA LEU A 92 -20.82 21.71 -3.09
C LEU A 92 -20.23 20.52 -3.88
N GLY A 93 -20.14 20.60 -5.22
CA GLY A 93 -19.69 19.51 -6.07
C GLY A 93 -20.67 18.34 -6.20
N LYS A 94 -21.94 18.51 -5.79
CA LYS A 94 -22.98 17.47 -5.83
C LYS A 94 -23.67 17.44 -7.19
N ALA A 95 -22.95 16.97 -8.21
CA ALA A 95 -23.38 17.02 -9.62
C ALA A 95 -24.74 16.35 -9.89
N ARG A 96 -25.00 15.17 -9.31
CA ARG A 96 -26.26 14.42 -9.50
C ARG A 96 -27.48 15.21 -9.01
N ASN A 97 -27.39 15.78 -7.80
CA ASN A 97 -28.45 16.61 -7.24
C ASN A 97 -28.64 17.90 -8.03
N ALA A 98 -27.55 18.53 -8.47
CA ALA A 98 -27.61 19.72 -9.29
C ALA A 98 -28.31 19.47 -10.63
N LEU A 99 -27.99 18.36 -11.32
CA LEU A 99 -28.68 17.96 -12.56
C LEU A 99 -30.19 17.80 -12.32
N SER A 100 -30.58 17.08 -11.28
CA SER A 100 -32.00 16.87 -10.96
C SER A 100 -32.76 18.19 -10.75
N ASP A 101 -32.15 19.15 -10.06
CA ASP A 101 -32.77 20.46 -9.85
C ASP A 101 -32.82 21.28 -11.15
N LEU A 102 -31.75 21.26 -11.96
CA LEU A 102 -31.69 21.97 -13.24
C LEU A 102 -32.67 21.40 -14.27
N ASP A 103 -32.85 20.08 -14.31
CA ASP A 103 -33.86 19.43 -15.13
C ASP A 103 -35.26 19.89 -14.71
N LYS A 104 -35.55 19.90 -13.40
CA LYS A 104 -36.84 20.40 -12.88
C LYS A 104 -37.08 21.87 -13.22
N VAL A 105 -36.03 22.69 -13.22
CA VAL A 105 -36.13 24.09 -13.67
C VAL A 105 -36.54 24.18 -15.13
N LEU A 106 -35.93 23.37 -16.00
CA LEU A 106 -36.21 23.38 -17.43
C LEU A 106 -37.56 22.74 -17.76
N ASP A 107 -38.07 21.83 -16.93
CA ASP A 107 -39.44 21.33 -17.01
C ASP A 107 -40.48 22.42 -16.70
N LEU A 108 -40.23 23.21 -15.64
CA LEU A 108 -41.13 24.30 -15.22
C LEU A 108 -41.00 25.55 -16.10
N LYS A 109 -39.78 25.83 -16.57
CA LYS A 109 -39.44 27.00 -17.37
C LYS A 109 -38.41 26.66 -18.47
N PRO A 110 -38.88 26.16 -19.63
CA PRO A 110 -38.00 25.70 -20.72
C PRO A 110 -37.14 26.79 -21.36
N ASP A 111 -37.57 28.06 -21.30
CA ASP A 111 -36.87 29.24 -21.87
C ASP A 111 -35.76 29.76 -20.96
N PHE A 112 -35.53 29.14 -19.80
CA PHE A 112 -34.56 29.66 -18.84
C PHE A 112 -33.11 29.31 -19.21
N ALA A 113 -32.49 30.18 -20.01
CA ALA A 113 -31.14 30.00 -20.55
C ALA A 113 -30.07 29.77 -19.47
N ALA A 114 -30.18 30.42 -18.31
CA ALA A 114 -29.20 30.28 -17.22
C ALA A 114 -29.16 28.87 -16.61
N ALA A 115 -30.32 28.20 -16.46
CA ALA A 115 -30.33 26.80 -16.03
C ALA A 115 -29.77 25.86 -17.09
N ARG A 116 -30.09 26.12 -18.38
CA ARG A 116 -29.56 25.32 -19.48
C ARG A 116 -28.04 25.46 -19.58
N MET A 117 -27.52 26.68 -19.44
CA MET A 117 -26.09 26.94 -19.38
C MET A 117 -25.41 26.22 -18.22
N SER A 118 -26.02 26.30 -17.02
CA SER A 118 -25.52 25.60 -15.83
C SER A 118 -25.50 24.08 -16.04
N ARG A 119 -26.55 23.51 -16.65
CA ARG A 119 -26.66 22.07 -16.92
C ARG A 119 -25.61 21.61 -17.94
N GLY A 120 -25.39 22.38 -19.00
CA GLY A 120 -24.31 22.14 -19.96
C GLY A 120 -22.93 22.12 -19.30
N ASN A 121 -22.66 23.06 -18.38
CA ASN A 121 -21.41 23.08 -17.60
C ASN A 121 -21.26 21.83 -16.71
N VAL A 122 -22.34 21.38 -16.07
CA VAL A 122 -22.31 20.12 -15.30
C VAL A 122 -22.02 18.92 -16.20
N HIS A 123 -22.67 18.84 -17.36
CA HIS A 123 -22.42 17.78 -18.33
C HIS A 123 -20.97 17.77 -18.80
N LEU A 124 -20.38 18.95 -19.06
CA LEU A 124 -18.96 19.09 -19.41
C LEU A 124 -18.05 18.56 -18.30
N LYS A 125 -18.32 18.92 -17.04
CA LYS A 125 -17.54 18.46 -15.88
C LYS A 125 -17.67 16.95 -15.63
N LEU A 126 -18.78 16.36 -16.04
CA LEU A 126 -19.06 14.91 -16.00
C LEU A 126 -18.57 14.15 -17.25
N ALA A 127 -17.82 14.80 -18.15
CA ALA A 127 -17.39 14.24 -19.43
C ALA A 127 -18.55 13.76 -20.35
N LYS A 128 -19.77 14.27 -20.14
CA LYS A 128 -20.96 14.02 -20.98
C LYS A 128 -20.99 15.06 -22.11
N TYR A 129 -19.99 15.00 -22.98
CA TYR A 129 -19.72 16.03 -23.99
C TYR A 129 -20.89 16.28 -24.95
N ASP A 130 -21.56 15.23 -25.42
CA ASP A 130 -22.72 15.36 -26.33
C ASP A 130 -23.87 16.15 -25.71
N LEU A 131 -24.17 15.88 -24.43
CA LEU A 131 -25.23 16.58 -23.68
C LEU A 131 -24.84 18.03 -23.39
N ALA A 132 -23.57 18.27 -23.05
CA ALA A 132 -23.04 19.61 -22.85
C ALA A 132 -23.15 20.46 -24.12
N GLN A 133 -22.74 19.89 -25.26
CA GLN A 133 -22.81 20.52 -26.56
C GLN A 133 -24.26 20.86 -26.95
N LEU A 134 -25.20 19.93 -26.73
CA LEU A 134 -26.63 20.17 -26.98
C LEU A 134 -27.17 21.35 -26.15
N ASP A 135 -26.83 21.42 -24.87
CA ASP A 135 -27.26 22.52 -24.01
C ASP A 135 -26.64 23.86 -24.42
N PHE A 136 -25.35 23.90 -24.76
CA PHE A 136 -24.69 25.12 -25.22
C PHE A 136 -25.25 25.61 -26.56
N TYR A 137 -25.54 24.72 -27.52
CA TYR A 137 -26.18 25.12 -28.78
C TYR A 137 -27.57 25.71 -28.59
N ASN A 138 -28.36 25.16 -27.66
CA ASN A 138 -29.67 25.70 -27.33
C ASN A 138 -29.57 27.10 -26.69
N VAL A 139 -28.57 27.34 -25.83
CA VAL A 139 -28.27 28.68 -25.30
C VAL A 139 -27.92 29.64 -26.45
N LEU A 140 -26.99 29.24 -27.33
CA LEU A 140 -26.56 30.05 -28.49
C LEU A 140 -27.67 30.28 -29.52
N SER A 141 -28.66 29.40 -29.60
CA SER A 141 -29.84 29.60 -30.45
C SER A 141 -30.72 30.74 -29.95
N SER A 142 -30.71 31.00 -28.64
CA SER A 142 -31.46 32.10 -28.01
C SER A 142 -30.62 33.38 -27.89
N ASP A 143 -29.32 33.23 -27.62
CA ASP A 143 -28.34 34.31 -27.47
C ASP A 143 -27.05 33.95 -28.23
N PRO A 144 -26.96 34.28 -29.52
CA PRO A 144 -25.80 33.91 -30.36
C PRO A 144 -24.46 34.49 -29.89
N TYR A 145 -24.49 35.55 -29.09
CA TYR A 145 -23.31 36.27 -28.61
C TYR A 145 -22.91 35.88 -27.18
N ASN A 146 -23.50 34.82 -26.64
CA ASN A 146 -23.13 34.33 -25.32
C ASN A 146 -21.67 33.86 -25.31
N GLU A 147 -20.79 34.65 -24.71
CA GLU A 147 -19.33 34.42 -24.72
C GLU A 147 -18.97 33.12 -23.99
N GLU A 148 -19.56 32.90 -22.80
CA GLU A 148 -19.29 31.74 -21.97
C GLU A 148 -19.69 30.44 -22.67
N ALA A 149 -20.88 30.37 -23.31
CA ALA A 149 -21.31 29.19 -24.05
C ALA A 149 -20.40 28.90 -25.25
N ASN A 150 -19.99 29.94 -25.98
CA ASN A 150 -19.04 29.81 -27.09
C ASN A 150 -17.67 29.31 -26.64
N GLU A 151 -17.15 29.80 -25.51
CA GLU A 151 -15.87 29.37 -24.95
C GLU A 151 -15.91 27.89 -24.53
N LEU A 152 -16.92 27.49 -23.75
CA LEU A 152 -17.06 26.11 -23.28
C LEU A 152 -17.25 25.14 -24.44
N LEU A 153 -18.03 25.51 -25.46
CA LEU A 153 -18.23 24.70 -26.66
C LEU A 153 -16.92 24.47 -27.42
N ARG A 154 -16.05 25.49 -27.54
CA ARG A 154 -14.73 25.36 -28.19
C ARG A 154 -13.77 24.43 -27.47
N ARG A 155 -13.98 24.20 -26.16
CA ARG A 155 -13.16 23.27 -25.37
C ARG A 155 -13.55 21.81 -25.56
N ILE A 156 -14.78 21.52 -25.99
CA ILE A 156 -15.31 20.14 -26.05
C ILE A 156 -14.54 19.27 -27.05
N GLU A 157 -14.41 19.71 -28.30
CA GLU A 157 -13.79 18.87 -29.34
C GLU A 157 -12.31 18.55 -29.04
N PRO A 158 -11.45 19.54 -28.68
CA PRO A 158 -10.08 19.23 -28.29
C PRO A 158 -9.98 18.29 -27.08
N THR A 159 -10.89 18.40 -26.12
CA THR A 159 -10.91 17.52 -24.94
C THR A 159 -11.28 16.08 -25.33
N THR A 160 -12.28 15.94 -26.19
CA THR A 160 -12.73 14.64 -26.70
C THR A 160 -11.61 13.97 -27.50
N GLU A 161 -10.89 14.73 -28.32
CA GLU A 161 -9.76 14.22 -29.08
C GLU A 161 -8.59 13.81 -28.19
N LYS A 162 -8.26 14.60 -27.15
CA LYS A 162 -7.25 14.22 -26.16
C LYS A 162 -7.60 12.91 -25.47
N LYS A 163 -8.88 12.70 -25.11
CA LYS A 163 -9.34 11.44 -24.52
C LYS A 163 -9.13 10.27 -25.48
N ARG A 164 -9.52 10.40 -26.75
CA ARG A 164 -9.28 9.36 -27.78
C ARG A 164 -7.80 9.06 -27.97
N LEU A 165 -6.97 10.10 -27.95
CA LEU A 165 -5.52 9.94 -28.07
C LEU A 165 -4.92 9.25 -26.84
N ALA A 166 -5.42 9.54 -25.63
CA ALA A 166 -5.05 8.81 -24.42
C ALA A 166 -5.39 7.32 -24.55
N ASP A 167 -6.59 6.99 -25.02
CA ASP A 167 -7.01 5.60 -25.27
C ASP A 167 -6.10 4.91 -26.32
N TYR A 168 -5.71 5.64 -27.37
CA TYR A 168 -4.78 5.15 -28.39
C TYR A 168 -3.40 4.85 -27.81
N TYR A 169 -2.81 5.75 -27.01
CA TYR A 169 -1.50 5.51 -26.39
C TYR A 169 -1.55 4.37 -25.38
N TYR A 170 -2.64 4.28 -24.61
CA TYR A 170 -2.86 3.16 -23.69
C TYR A 170 -2.90 1.82 -24.41
N GLY A 171 -3.60 1.73 -25.55
CA GLY A 171 -3.63 0.51 -26.37
C GLY A 171 -2.31 0.17 -27.08
N ASN A 172 -1.32 1.06 -27.05
CA ASN A 172 0.03 0.85 -27.59
C ASN A 172 1.09 0.72 -26.47
N ASP A 173 0.67 0.48 -25.22
CA ASP A 173 1.52 0.34 -24.04
C ASP A 173 2.36 1.60 -23.69
N ASP A 174 2.02 2.76 -24.25
CA ASP A 174 2.64 4.06 -23.90
C ASP A 174 1.84 4.71 -22.76
N TYR A 175 1.98 4.12 -21.57
CA TYR A 175 1.26 4.56 -20.38
C TYR A 175 1.59 5.99 -19.94
N PRO A 176 2.86 6.47 -19.96
CA PRO A 176 3.16 7.84 -19.57
C PRO A 176 2.44 8.89 -20.44
N SER A 177 2.43 8.70 -21.77
CA SER A 177 1.73 9.62 -22.68
C SER A 177 0.21 9.57 -22.47
N ALA A 178 -0.36 8.38 -22.26
CA ALA A 178 -1.78 8.21 -21.97
C ALA A 178 -2.20 8.91 -20.66
N ILE A 179 -1.42 8.73 -19.59
CA ILE A 179 -1.64 9.34 -18.27
C ILE A 179 -1.60 10.87 -18.37
N GLN A 180 -0.63 11.42 -19.11
CA GLN A 180 -0.52 12.87 -19.29
C GLN A 180 -1.77 13.44 -19.96
N LEU A 181 -2.16 12.88 -21.11
CA LEU A 181 -3.34 13.35 -21.85
C LEU A 181 -4.62 13.22 -21.04
N LEU A 182 -4.81 12.10 -20.36
CA LEU A 182 -5.99 11.88 -19.52
C LEU A 182 -6.03 12.84 -18.32
N SER A 183 -4.87 13.24 -17.80
CA SER A 183 -4.78 14.27 -16.76
C SER A 183 -5.28 15.62 -17.25
N GLU A 184 -4.94 16.03 -18.47
CA GLU A 184 -5.46 17.25 -19.08
C GLU A 184 -6.98 17.18 -19.33
N VAL A 185 -7.50 15.99 -19.64
CA VAL A 185 -8.96 15.77 -19.77
C VAL A 185 -9.64 15.93 -18.41
N ILE A 186 -9.07 15.38 -17.33
CA ILE A 186 -9.60 15.47 -15.96
C ILE A 186 -9.64 16.92 -15.46
N GLU A 187 -8.71 17.79 -15.86
CA GLU A 187 -8.75 19.22 -15.53
C GLU A 187 -10.03 19.91 -16.07
N ILE A 188 -10.54 19.44 -17.21
CA ILE A 188 -11.75 19.96 -17.86
C ILE A 188 -13.00 19.25 -17.32
N SER A 189 -12.87 17.95 -17.02
CA SER A 189 -13.95 17.08 -16.56
C SER A 189 -13.68 16.47 -15.16
N PRO A 190 -13.54 17.29 -14.11
CA PRO A 190 -13.09 16.83 -12.78
C PRO A 190 -14.15 16.07 -11.99
N TRP A 191 -15.39 16.02 -12.48
CA TRP A 191 -16.50 15.32 -11.81
C TRP A 191 -16.82 13.97 -12.43
N ALA A 192 -16.03 13.52 -13.41
CA ALA A 192 -16.21 12.25 -14.09
C ALA A 192 -15.41 11.13 -13.39
N PRO A 193 -16.02 10.30 -12.50
CA PRO A 193 -15.32 9.23 -11.80
C PRO A 193 -14.68 8.22 -12.77
N GLU A 194 -15.29 8.00 -13.94
CA GLU A 194 -14.82 7.06 -14.95
C GLU A 194 -13.43 7.45 -15.50
N LEU A 195 -13.10 8.75 -15.55
CA LEU A 195 -11.78 9.21 -15.99
C LEU A 195 -10.69 8.89 -14.96
N TYR A 196 -11.00 9.03 -13.67
CA TYR A 196 -10.09 8.65 -12.60
C TYR A 196 -9.89 7.12 -12.57
N GLU A 197 -10.96 6.34 -12.77
CA GLU A 197 -10.84 4.88 -12.84
C GLU A 197 -9.98 4.43 -14.02
N LEU A 198 -10.18 5.03 -15.21
CA LEU A 198 -9.35 4.76 -16.38
C LEU A 198 -7.88 5.14 -16.14
N ARG A 199 -7.62 6.31 -15.54
CA ARG A 199 -6.24 6.73 -15.24
C ARG A 199 -5.60 5.87 -14.16
N SER A 200 -6.37 5.37 -13.21
CA SER A 200 -5.93 4.41 -12.20
C SER A 200 -5.45 3.11 -12.85
N GLU A 201 -6.17 2.61 -13.87
CA GLU A 201 -5.76 1.43 -14.64
C GLU A 201 -4.45 1.69 -15.40
N MET A 202 -4.31 2.86 -16.04
CA MET A 202 -3.05 3.25 -16.68
C MET A 202 -1.89 3.33 -15.66
N HIS A 203 -2.12 3.86 -14.46
CA HIS A 203 -1.13 3.90 -13.39
C HIS A 203 -0.73 2.49 -12.91
N MET A 204 -1.69 1.56 -12.81
CA MET A 204 -1.42 0.17 -12.45
C MET A 204 -0.51 -0.51 -13.48
N GLU A 205 -0.80 -0.34 -14.76
CA GLU A 205 0.05 -0.88 -15.84
C GLU A 205 1.44 -0.21 -15.88
N ASN A 206 1.52 1.07 -15.51
CA ASN A 206 2.78 1.79 -15.33
C ASN A 206 3.49 1.47 -14.00
N SER A 207 3.03 0.48 -13.23
CA SER A 207 3.55 0.12 -11.90
C SER A 207 3.53 1.26 -10.86
N ASP A 208 2.79 2.34 -11.11
CA ASP A 208 2.58 3.46 -10.17
C ASP A 208 1.31 3.25 -9.36
N VAL A 209 1.40 2.28 -8.47
CA VAL A 209 0.32 1.87 -7.58
C VAL A 209 -0.20 3.04 -6.72
N LEU A 210 0.68 3.92 -6.25
CA LEU A 210 0.29 4.98 -5.31
C LEU A 210 -0.65 5.98 -5.98
N SER A 211 -0.35 6.37 -7.22
CA SER A 211 -1.23 7.21 -8.02
C SER A 211 -2.54 6.49 -8.35
N ALA A 212 -2.49 5.18 -8.64
CA ALA A 212 -3.69 4.37 -8.87
C ALA A 212 -4.65 4.38 -7.65
N VAL A 213 -4.13 4.18 -6.43
CA VAL A 213 -4.91 4.30 -5.17
C VAL A 213 -5.55 5.69 -5.07
N SER A 214 -4.79 6.74 -5.36
CA SER A 214 -5.24 8.13 -5.26
C SER A 214 -6.42 8.39 -6.20
N ASP A 215 -6.36 7.89 -7.43
CA ASP A 215 -7.42 8.04 -8.42
C ASP A 215 -8.70 7.28 -8.04
N ILE A 216 -8.60 6.02 -7.59
CA ILE A 216 -9.80 5.29 -7.12
C ILE A 216 -10.43 5.99 -5.91
N LYS A 217 -9.61 6.54 -5.01
CA LYS A 217 -10.10 7.32 -3.88
C LYS A 217 -10.81 8.60 -4.32
N ALA A 218 -10.33 9.26 -5.37
CA ALA A 218 -11.01 10.41 -5.96
C ALA A 218 -12.34 10.01 -6.60
N ALA A 219 -12.35 8.95 -7.43
CA ALA A 219 -13.55 8.41 -8.06
C ALA A 219 -14.63 8.03 -7.02
N THR A 220 -14.23 7.31 -5.98
CA THR A 220 -15.14 6.88 -4.88
C THR A 220 -15.75 8.08 -4.16
N LYS A 221 -15.02 9.19 -3.98
CA LYS A 221 -15.54 10.40 -3.31
C LYS A 221 -16.54 11.19 -4.16
N LEU A 222 -16.47 11.08 -5.49
CA LEU A 222 -17.38 11.78 -6.40
C LEU A 222 -18.79 11.17 -6.38
N GLN A 223 -18.93 9.94 -5.90
CA GLN A 223 -20.18 9.21 -5.85
C GLN A 223 -20.56 8.88 -4.39
N ALA A 224 -21.71 9.37 -3.93
CA ALA A 224 -22.11 9.26 -2.52
C ALA A 224 -22.52 7.82 -2.10
N ASP A 225 -22.93 7.00 -3.06
CA ASP A 225 -23.48 5.65 -2.92
C ASP A 225 -22.60 4.59 -3.62
N ASN A 226 -21.28 4.79 -3.66
CA ASN A 226 -20.38 3.93 -4.41
C ASN A 226 -19.82 2.75 -3.59
N VAL A 227 -20.64 1.71 -3.45
CA VAL A 227 -20.26 0.43 -2.84
C VAL A 227 -19.07 -0.20 -3.57
N ASP A 228 -19.11 -0.22 -4.91
CA ASP A 228 -18.08 -0.82 -5.76
C ASP A 228 -16.73 -0.11 -5.67
N GLY A 229 -16.73 1.22 -5.56
CA GLY A 229 -15.53 2.04 -5.40
C GLY A 229 -14.83 1.77 -4.08
N TYR A 230 -15.58 1.66 -2.97
CA TYR A 230 -14.99 1.27 -1.69
C TYR A 230 -14.43 -0.17 -1.72
N TYR A 231 -15.09 -1.09 -2.42
CA TYR A 231 -14.58 -2.44 -2.62
C TYR A 231 -13.29 -2.45 -3.47
N LYS A 232 -13.27 -1.75 -4.62
CA LYS A 232 -12.09 -1.62 -5.50
C LYS A 232 -10.92 -0.99 -4.76
N LEU A 233 -11.16 0.09 -4.02
CA LEU A 233 -10.14 0.76 -3.20
C LEU A 233 -9.57 -0.15 -2.11
N SER A 234 -10.44 -0.83 -1.36
CA SER A 234 -10.01 -1.78 -0.33
C SER A 234 -9.20 -2.93 -0.91
N SER A 235 -9.66 -3.48 -2.05
CA SER A 235 -8.99 -4.59 -2.73
C SER A 235 -7.59 -4.19 -3.20
N LEU A 236 -7.46 -3.01 -3.79
CA LEU A 236 -6.18 -2.50 -4.27
C LEU A 236 -5.22 -2.24 -3.10
N LEU A 237 -5.66 -1.61 -2.00
CA LEU A 237 -4.84 -1.44 -0.80
C LEU A 237 -4.39 -2.77 -0.19
N TYR A 238 -5.28 -3.77 -0.19
CA TYR A 238 -4.96 -5.10 0.33
C TYR A 238 -3.91 -5.80 -0.53
N GLN A 239 -4.00 -5.69 -1.86
CA GLN A 239 -3.00 -6.20 -2.80
C GLN A 239 -1.61 -5.60 -2.55
N GLN A 240 -1.54 -4.37 -2.06
CA GLN A 240 -0.31 -3.67 -1.70
C GLN A 240 0.20 -3.98 -0.30
N GLY A 241 -0.41 -4.95 0.39
CA GLY A 241 -0.02 -5.32 1.74
C GLY A 241 -0.59 -4.40 2.84
N GLN A 242 -1.36 -3.37 2.47
CA GLN A 242 -1.90 -2.38 3.42
C GLN A 242 -3.22 -2.87 4.05
N ALA A 243 -3.14 -3.97 4.81
CA ALA A 243 -4.31 -4.64 5.40
C ALA A 243 -5.15 -3.72 6.29
N SER A 244 -4.51 -2.88 7.12
CA SER A 244 -5.21 -1.96 8.03
C SER A 244 -5.95 -0.85 7.29
N GLU A 245 -5.39 -0.29 6.21
CA GLU A 245 -6.10 0.68 5.36
C GLU A 245 -7.22 0.02 4.58
N ALA A 246 -6.98 -1.16 4.00
CA ALA A 246 -8.01 -1.95 3.31
C ALA A 246 -9.21 -2.22 4.25
N LEU A 247 -8.95 -2.53 5.52
CA LEU A 247 -9.97 -2.78 6.53
C LEU A 247 -10.83 -1.53 6.83
N LYS A 248 -10.27 -0.33 6.71
CA LYS A 248 -11.04 0.92 6.88
C LYS A 248 -12.05 1.08 5.75
N TYR A 249 -11.62 0.96 4.50
CA TYR A 249 -12.50 1.18 3.35
C TYR A 249 -13.53 0.06 3.14
N ILE A 250 -13.20 -1.20 3.47
CA ILE A 250 -14.20 -2.27 3.38
C ILE A 250 -15.33 -2.11 4.41
N ARG A 251 -15.08 -1.43 5.54
CA ARG A 251 -16.12 -1.07 6.50
C ARG A 251 -17.04 0.01 5.95
N GLU A 252 -16.51 0.98 5.20
CA GLU A 252 -17.36 1.97 4.50
C GLU A 252 -18.21 1.30 3.42
N CYS A 253 -17.68 0.29 2.69
CA CYS A 253 -18.50 -0.53 1.80
C CYS A 253 -19.71 -1.16 2.55
N LEU A 254 -19.45 -1.84 3.66
CA LEU A 254 -20.49 -2.50 4.46
C LEU A 254 -21.43 -1.55 5.20
N LYS A 255 -21.03 -0.29 5.37
CA LYS A 255 -21.89 0.76 5.93
C LYS A 255 -22.94 1.20 4.92
N LEU A 256 -22.61 1.17 3.62
CA LEU A 256 -23.54 1.45 2.54
C LEU A 256 -24.43 0.24 2.24
N ASP A 257 -23.85 -0.97 2.18
CA ASP A 257 -24.57 -2.22 1.97
C ASP A 257 -24.05 -3.33 2.92
N PRO A 258 -24.75 -3.57 4.06
CA PRO A 258 -24.35 -4.59 5.03
C PRO A 258 -24.37 -6.04 4.51
N GLU A 259 -25.13 -6.33 3.46
CA GLU A 259 -25.31 -7.68 2.90
C GLU A 259 -24.58 -7.85 1.55
N HIS A 260 -23.70 -6.91 1.20
CA HIS A 260 -22.96 -6.94 -0.06
C HIS A 260 -22.15 -8.24 -0.21
N LYS A 261 -22.40 -8.97 -1.30
CA LYS A 261 -21.91 -10.33 -1.54
C LYS A 261 -20.39 -10.42 -1.56
N ASP A 262 -19.71 -9.38 -2.02
CA ASP A 262 -18.25 -9.36 -2.12
C ASP A 262 -17.58 -8.68 -0.91
N CYS A 263 -18.21 -7.64 -0.35
CA CYS A 263 -17.59 -6.88 0.73
C CYS A 263 -17.59 -7.66 2.04
N PHE A 264 -18.63 -8.43 2.34
CA PHE A 264 -18.73 -9.13 3.62
C PHE A 264 -17.72 -10.29 3.76
N PRO A 265 -17.57 -11.20 2.77
CA PRO A 265 -16.52 -12.21 2.80
C PRO A 265 -15.13 -11.58 2.85
N PHE A 266 -14.90 -10.51 2.07
CA PHE A 266 -13.61 -9.85 2.03
C PHE A 266 -13.26 -9.16 3.35
N TYR A 267 -14.21 -8.48 3.99
CA TYR A 267 -14.07 -7.93 5.34
C TYR A 267 -13.66 -9.00 6.35
N LYS A 268 -14.30 -10.18 6.33
CA LYS A 268 -13.94 -11.28 7.25
C LYS A 268 -12.49 -11.73 7.07
N LYS A 269 -12.05 -11.85 5.82
CA LYS A 269 -10.67 -12.21 5.47
C LYS A 269 -9.70 -11.13 5.97
N ILE A 270 -9.89 -9.87 5.56
CA ILE A 270 -9.02 -8.75 5.93
C ILE A 270 -8.95 -8.61 7.44
N LYS A 271 -10.09 -8.57 8.14
CA LYS A 271 -10.14 -8.41 9.61
C LYS A 271 -9.30 -9.47 10.34
N LYS A 272 -9.34 -10.72 9.88
CA LYS A 272 -8.60 -11.81 10.52
C LYS A 272 -7.10 -11.71 10.23
N VAL A 273 -6.72 -11.41 8.99
CA VAL A 273 -5.31 -11.24 8.60
C VAL A 273 -4.71 -10.03 9.30
N GLU A 274 -5.37 -8.87 9.22
CA GLU A 274 -4.92 -7.62 9.83
C GLU A 274 -4.72 -7.78 11.33
N LYS A 275 -5.69 -8.38 12.03
CA LYS A 275 -5.56 -8.68 13.45
C LYS A 275 -4.30 -9.49 13.77
N LEU A 276 -4.03 -10.56 13.01
CA LEU A 276 -2.88 -11.44 13.25
C LEU A 276 -1.54 -10.75 12.96
N LEU A 277 -1.49 -9.93 11.90
CA LEU A 277 -0.29 -9.14 11.59
C LEU A 277 -0.01 -8.11 12.69
N THR A 278 -1.03 -7.36 13.10
CA THR A 278 -0.92 -6.36 14.17
C THR A 278 -0.56 -7.00 15.52
N GLU A 279 -1.14 -8.16 15.86
CA GLU A 279 -0.74 -8.91 17.06
C GLU A 279 0.73 -9.32 17.00
N ALA A 280 1.20 -9.82 15.86
CA ALA A 280 2.60 -10.23 15.70
C ALA A 280 3.58 -9.05 15.81
N GLU A 281 3.25 -7.88 15.25
CA GLU A 281 4.04 -6.66 15.41
C GLU A 281 4.09 -6.19 16.87
N ASN A 282 2.96 -6.21 17.58
CA ASN A 282 2.93 -5.91 19.02
C ASN A 282 3.79 -6.88 19.84
N TYR A 283 3.85 -8.16 19.44
CA TYR A 283 4.72 -9.14 20.09
C TYR A 283 6.21 -8.89 19.83
N ILE A 284 6.59 -8.37 18.65
CA ILE A 284 7.95 -7.89 18.39
C ILE A 284 8.33 -6.78 19.37
N GLU A 285 7.46 -5.77 19.55
CA GLU A 285 7.69 -4.67 20.48
C GLU A 285 7.81 -5.14 21.92
N ALA A 286 6.98 -6.11 22.31
CA ALA A 286 7.01 -6.75 23.63
C ALA A 286 8.18 -7.74 23.81
N LYS A 287 8.99 -7.99 22.77
CA LYS A 287 10.04 -9.02 22.71
C LYS A 287 9.55 -10.43 23.05
N ASN A 288 8.29 -10.70 22.72
CA ASN A 288 7.68 -12.01 22.94
C ASN A 288 7.65 -12.82 21.63
N PHE A 289 8.78 -13.41 21.28
CA PHE A 289 8.99 -13.96 19.94
C PHE A 289 8.23 -15.28 19.69
N VAL A 290 7.94 -16.07 20.72
CA VAL A 290 7.18 -17.33 20.59
C VAL A 290 5.75 -17.03 20.12
N GLU A 291 5.06 -16.10 20.76
CA GLU A 291 3.72 -15.67 20.39
C GLU A 291 3.71 -14.91 19.06
N CYS A 292 4.76 -14.14 18.75
CA CYS A 292 4.92 -13.55 17.42
C CYS A 292 4.96 -14.63 16.33
N ILE A 293 5.78 -15.67 16.51
CA ILE A 293 5.92 -16.78 15.57
C ILE A 293 4.57 -17.48 15.37
N GLU A 294 3.81 -17.70 16.45
CA GLU A 294 2.49 -18.31 16.35
C GLU A 294 1.51 -17.43 15.55
N ALA A 295 1.47 -16.12 15.82
CA ALA A 295 0.61 -15.17 15.13
C ALA A 295 0.97 -15.03 13.63
N GLY A 296 2.25 -14.89 13.30
CA GLY A 296 2.74 -14.81 11.93
C GLY A 296 2.43 -16.07 11.11
N ASN A 297 2.61 -17.26 11.70
CA ASN A 297 2.24 -18.53 11.05
C ASN A 297 0.73 -18.67 10.83
N LYS A 298 -0.10 -18.17 11.76
CA LYS A 298 -1.55 -18.11 11.57
C LYS A 298 -1.92 -17.15 10.43
N ALA A 299 -1.21 -16.03 10.30
CA ALA A 299 -1.43 -15.07 9.21
C ALA A 299 -1.15 -15.72 7.84
N LEU A 300 -0.03 -16.42 7.67
CA LEU A 300 0.29 -17.17 6.44
C LEU A 300 -0.69 -18.30 6.12
N LYS A 301 -1.33 -18.89 7.13
CA LYS A 301 -2.39 -19.89 6.87
C LYS A 301 -3.65 -19.24 6.33
N GLN A 302 -3.92 -17.98 6.69
CA GLN A 302 -5.12 -17.25 6.35
C GLN A 302 -5.04 -16.54 4.99
N GLU A 303 -3.84 -16.15 4.55
CA GLU A 303 -3.59 -15.56 3.24
C GLU A 303 -2.54 -16.36 2.46
N ARG A 304 -2.91 -16.80 1.25
CA ARG A 304 -2.08 -17.63 0.37
C ARG A 304 -1.93 -17.07 -1.04
N ASP A 305 -2.70 -16.06 -1.38
CA ASP A 305 -2.81 -15.56 -2.75
C ASP A 305 -2.13 -14.18 -2.88
N VAL A 306 -2.30 -13.31 -1.87
CA VAL A 306 -1.83 -11.92 -1.97
C VAL A 306 -0.36 -11.79 -1.57
N ARG A 307 0.50 -11.67 -2.58
CA ARG A 307 1.97 -11.64 -2.47
C ARG A 307 2.50 -10.65 -1.42
N MET A 308 2.01 -9.40 -1.38
CA MET A 308 2.51 -8.40 -0.42
C MET A 308 2.04 -8.64 1.03
N ILE A 309 0.87 -9.25 1.23
CA ILE A 309 0.42 -9.65 2.57
C ILE A 309 1.25 -10.84 3.07
N ILE A 310 1.55 -11.79 2.18
CA ILE A 310 2.45 -12.92 2.46
C ILE A 310 3.84 -12.41 2.81
N TYR A 311 4.36 -11.42 2.06
CA TYR A 311 5.61 -10.74 2.38
C TYR A 311 5.60 -10.17 3.79
N ASN A 312 4.56 -9.41 4.17
CA ASN A 312 4.46 -8.82 5.51
C ASN A 312 4.53 -9.89 6.60
N ALA A 313 3.82 -11.01 6.44
CA ALA A 313 3.86 -12.11 7.41
C ALA A 313 5.24 -12.79 7.46
N LYS A 314 5.88 -13.02 6.31
CA LYS A 314 7.23 -13.62 6.24
C LYS A 314 8.31 -12.71 6.81
N ARG A 315 8.22 -11.39 6.56
CA ARG A 315 9.09 -10.36 7.16
C ARG A 315 9.00 -10.40 8.68
N ILE A 316 7.79 -10.41 9.23
CA ILE A 316 7.55 -10.52 10.68
C ILE A 316 8.15 -11.82 11.24
N LEU A 317 7.90 -12.95 10.58
CA LEU A 317 8.45 -14.24 11.01
C LEU A 317 9.99 -14.26 10.93
N CYS A 318 10.58 -13.68 9.90
CA CYS A 318 12.03 -13.49 9.78
C CYS A 318 12.59 -12.78 11.01
N THR A 319 12.02 -11.62 11.38
CA THR A 319 12.42 -10.88 12.58
C THR A 319 12.27 -11.73 13.84
N CYS A 320 11.13 -12.41 14.00
CA CYS A 320 10.84 -13.16 15.23
C CYS A 320 11.70 -14.42 15.39
N TYR A 321 11.90 -15.21 14.33
CA TYR A 321 12.81 -16.36 14.38
C TYR A 321 14.27 -15.95 14.58
N SER A 322 14.70 -14.82 14.00
CA SER A 322 16.06 -14.31 14.19
C SER A 322 16.32 -13.92 15.65
N ASN A 323 15.34 -13.28 16.30
CA ASN A 323 15.45 -12.88 17.71
C ASN A 323 15.20 -14.03 18.71
N ASP A 324 14.48 -15.08 18.31
CA ASP A 324 14.29 -16.31 19.10
C ASP A 324 15.44 -17.32 18.94
N GLU A 325 16.51 -16.94 18.22
CA GLU A 325 17.69 -17.77 17.94
C GLU A 325 17.41 -19.07 17.15
N GLN A 326 16.27 -19.13 16.45
CA GLN A 326 15.92 -20.23 15.54
C GLN A 326 16.49 -19.99 14.14
N THR A 327 17.82 -20.04 14.02
CA THR A 327 18.56 -19.57 12.84
C THR A 327 18.13 -20.19 11.51
N SER A 328 17.89 -21.50 11.47
CA SER A 328 17.48 -22.19 10.23
C SER A 328 16.13 -21.69 9.69
N GLU A 329 15.17 -21.44 10.59
CA GLU A 329 13.85 -20.94 10.24
C GLU A 329 13.88 -19.45 9.92
N ALA A 330 14.70 -18.68 10.64
CA ALA A 330 14.97 -17.28 10.33
C ALA A 330 15.49 -17.13 8.90
N VAL A 331 16.57 -17.83 8.54
CA VAL A 331 17.17 -17.77 7.19
C VAL A 331 16.15 -18.15 6.12
N ARG A 332 15.33 -19.19 6.36
CA ARG A 332 14.26 -19.59 5.44
C ARG A 332 13.24 -18.47 5.25
N MET A 333 12.63 -17.98 6.33
CA MET A 333 11.58 -16.95 6.26
C MET A 333 12.08 -15.62 5.68
N CYS A 334 13.30 -15.21 6.03
CA CYS A 334 13.91 -14.00 5.47
C CYS A 334 14.16 -14.14 3.97
N SER A 335 14.70 -15.28 3.51
CA SER A 335 14.95 -15.52 2.08
C SER A 335 13.64 -15.54 1.29
N ASP A 336 12.65 -16.24 1.81
CA ASP A 336 11.30 -16.31 1.29
C ASP A 336 10.58 -14.95 1.21
N ALA A 337 10.94 -14.00 2.08
CA ALA A 337 10.46 -12.61 2.04
C ALA A 337 11.23 -11.78 1.00
N LEU A 338 12.55 -11.95 0.91
CA LEU A 338 13.42 -11.25 -0.05
C LEU A 338 13.14 -11.65 -1.51
N ASP A 339 12.66 -12.88 -1.75
CA ASP A 339 12.15 -13.32 -3.06
C ASP A 339 10.90 -12.52 -3.51
N ILE A 340 10.19 -11.91 -2.55
CA ILE A 340 9.02 -11.07 -2.83
C ILE A 340 9.42 -9.61 -2.96
N ASN A 341 10.12 -9.08 -1.96
CA ASN A 341 10.51 -7.67 -1.91
C ASN A 341 11.89 -7.52 -1.27
N GLN A 342 12.74 -6.73 -1.92
CA GLN A 342 14.11 -6.46 -1.52
C GLN A 342 14.11 -5.35 -0.46
N ASP A 343 14.18 -5.74 0.80
CA ASP A 343 14.06 -4.85 1.96
C ASP A 343 15.36 -4.86 2.79
N PRO A 344 16.01 -3.69 2.99
CA PRO A 344 17.24 -3.58 3.77
C PRO A 344 17.12 -4.14 5.20
N GLY A 345 15.95 -3.98 5.84
CA GLY A 345 15.67 -4.48 7.18
C GLY A 345 15.66 -6.01 7.22
N VAL A 346 15.07 -6.66 6.22
CA VAL A 346 15.04 -8.13 6.12
C VAL A 346 16.43 -8.70 5.86
N TYR A 347 17.25 -8.02 5.05
CA TYR A 347 18.66 -8.36 4.89
C TYR A 347 19.42 -8.32 6.22
N CYS A 348 19.22 -7.28 7.03
CA CYS A 348 19.83 -7.19 8.36
C CYS A 348 19.37 -8.33 9.29
N ASP A 349 18.07 -8.65 9.32
CA ASP A 349 17.54 -9.74 10.16
C ASP A 349 18.13 -11.10 9.77
N ARG A 350 18.31 -11.36 8.46
CA ARG A 350 18.96 -12.59 7.96
C ARG A 350 20.45 -12.62 8.26
N ALA A 351 21.14 -11.48 8.12
CA ALA A 351 22.55 -11.35 8.46
C ALA A 351 22.80 -11.62 9.96
N GLU A 352 21.90 -11.19 10.83
CA GLU A 352 21.97 -11.50 12.27
C GLU A 352 21.82 -13.00 12.54
N ALA A 353 20.92 -13.70 11.83
CA ALA A 353 20.81 -15.16 11.93
C ALA A 353 22.06 -15.90 11.40
N TYR A 354 22.72 -15.36 10.36
CA TYR A 354 24.01 -15.88 9.89
C TYR A 354 25.13 -15.66 10.92
N ILE A 355 25.19 -14.50 11.59
CA ILE A 355 26.14 -14.25 12.68
C ILE A 355 25.96 -15.28 13.80
N GLN A 356 24.72 -15.55 14.20
CA GLN A 356 24.40 -16.56 15.23
C GLN A 356 24.85 -17.97 14.82
N SER A 357 24.91 -18.24 13.51
CA SER A 357 25.38 -19.51 12.94
C SER A 357 26.87 -19.51 12.58
N GLU A 358 27.62 -18.46 12.96
CA GLU A 358 29.04 -18.25 12.62
C GLU A 358 29.33 -18.21 11.10
N LEU A 359 28.32 -17.92 10.28
CA LEU A 359 28.42 -17.77 8.82
C LEU A 359 28.72 -16.31 8.45
N TYR A 360 29.90 -15.82 8.87
CA TYR A 360 30.22 -14.40 8.78
C TYR A 360 30.30 -13.85 7.35
N ASP A 361 30.75 -14.66 6.38
CA ASP A 361 30.81 -14.26 4.97
C ASP A 361 29.41 -13.94 4.41
N ASP A 362 28.42 -14.77 4.74
CA ASP A 362 27.05 -14.59 4.29
C ASP A 362 26.38 -13.41 5.01
N ALA A 363 26.67 -13.21 6.30
CA ALA A 363 26.22 -12.02 7.02
C ALA A 363 26.76 -10.71 6.39
N ILE A 364 28.05 -10.66 6.07
CA ILE A 364 28.68 -9.49 5.44
C ILE A 364 28.08 -9.22 4.06
N ARG A 365 27.76 -10.28 3.31
CA ARG A 365 27.10 -10.17 2.01
C ARG A 365 25.72 -9.54 2.13
N ASP A 366 24.90 -10.00 3.07
CA ASP A 366 23.56 -9.46 3.29
C ASP A 366 23.59 -8.00 3.75
N PHE A 367 24.52 -7.62 4.64
CA PHE A 367 24.68 -6.20 4.99
C PHE A 367 25.12 -5.34 3.80
N LYS A 368 25.94 -5.87 2.88
CA LYS A 368 26.27 -5.16 1.63
C LYS A 368 25.02 -4.98 0.77
N SER A 369 24.23 -6.04 0.58
CA SER A 369 22.97 -5.95 -0.18
C SER A 369 21.99 -4.93 0.42
N ALA A 370 21.92 -4.82 1.75
CA ALA A 370 21.14 -3.77 2.42
C ALA A 370 21.67 -2.36 2.10
N LEU A 371 22.99 -2.17 2.10
CA LEU A 371 23.65 -0.89 1.81
C LEU A 371 23.64 -0.51 0.33
N ASP A 372 23.56 -1.48 -0.58
CA ASP A 372 23.38 -1.24 -2.01
C ASP A 372 22.00 -0.63 -2.31
N ILE A 373 20.99 -0.96 -1.48
CA ILE A 373 19.64 -0.39 -1.56
C ILE A 373 19.57 0.96 -0.83
N ASP A 374 20.07 1.01 0.42
CA ASP A 374 20.14 2.24 1.21
C ASP A 374 21.56 2.44 1.78
N PRO A 375 22.40 3.24 1.12
CA PRO A 375 23.77 3.54 1.57
C PRO A 375 23.84 4.22 2.94
N ASN A 376 22.74 4.76 3.45
CA ASN A 376 22.65 5.44 4.73
C ASN A 376 22.04 4.60 5.84
N PHE A 377 21.74 3.32 5.58
CA PHE A 377 21.10 2.45 6.57
C PHE A 377 22.05 2.10 7.73
N GLU A 378 21.96 2.84 8.84
CA GLU A 378 22.89 2.76 9.98
C GLU A 378 23.00 1.34 10.55
N ARG A 379 21.85 0.65 10.71
CA ARG A 379 21.81 -0.74 11.20
C ARG A 379 22.70 -1.67 10.36
N ALA A 380 22.70 -1.51 9.04
CA ALA A 380 23.53 -2.33 8.16
C ALA A 380 25.01 -1.98 8.26
N LYS A 381 25.37 -0.69 8.41
CA LYS A 381 26.77 -0.26 8.60
C LYS A 381 27.36 -0.85 9.88
N GLU A 382 26.64 -0.73 11.00
CA GLU A 382 27.07 -1.27 12.29
C GLU A 382 27.15 -2.80 12.26
N GLY A 383 26.14 -3.44 11.68
CA GLY A 383 26.08 -4.89 11.49
C GLY A 383 27.25 -5.42 10.66
N GLN A 384 27.59 -4.75 9.56
CA GLN A 384 28.71 -5.11 8.70
C GLN A 384 30.05 -5.04 9.44
N GLN A 385 30.30 -3.94 10.17
CA GLN A 385 31.52 -3.78 10.97
C GLN A 385 31.62 -4.85 12.06
N LYS A 386 30.50 -5.16 12.73
CA LYS A 386 30.43 -6.24 13.71
C LYS A 386 30.76 -7.59 13.08
N ALA A 387 30.16 -7.92 11.94
CA ALA A 387 30.40 -9.18 11.23
C ALA A 387 31.85 -9.32 10.77
N GLN A 388 32.46 -8.25 10.22
CA GLN A 388 33.88 -8.23 9.82
C GLN A 388 34.81 -8.45 11.01
N LYS A 389 34.53 -7.81 12.17
CA LYS A 389 35.31 -8.02 13.38
C LYS A 389 35.21 -9.45 13.90
N LEU A 390 34.01 -10.04 13.87
CA LEU A 390 33.79 -11.44 14.27
C LEU A 390 34.48 -12.42 13.30
N GLN A 391 34.44 -12.14 12.00
CA GLN A 391 35.19 -12.90 10.99
C GLN A 391 36.69 -12.89 11.30
N GLN A 392 37.29 -11.70 11.45
CA GLN A 392 38.72 -11.57 11.78
C GLN A 392 39.07 -12.29 13.09
N GLN A 393 38.20 -12.24 14.09
CA GLN A 393 38.39 -12.98 15.34
C GLN A 393 38.31 -14.49 15.16
N SER A 394 37.44 -14.98 14.28
CA SER A 394 37.31 -16.41 13.96
C SER A 394 38.50 -16.94 13.14
N GLU A 395 39.10 -16.08 12.32
CA GLU A 395 40.27 -16.37 11.50
C GLU A 395 41.59 -16.29 12.28
N ARG A 396 41.62 -15.52 13.38
CA ARG A 396 42.78 -15.45 14.28
C ARG A 396 43.06 -16.82 14.89
N ARG A 397 44.25 -17.34 14.57
CA ARG A 397 44.74 -18.63 15.08
C ARG A 397 45.17 -18.50 16.54
N ASP A 398 44.46 -19.16 17.46
CA ASP A 398 44.93 -19.31 18.84
C ASP A 398 45.97 -20.44 18.92
N TYR A 399 47.25 -20.09 18.76
CA TYR A 399 48.36 -21.05 18.78
C TYR A 399 48.45 -21.85 20.09
N TYR A 400 48.07 -21.27 21.24
CA TYR A 400 48.07 -21.97 22.52
C TYR A 400 46.97 -23.04 22.56
N LYS A 401 45.78 -22.70 22.05
CA LYS A 401 44.66 -23.64 21.93
C LYS A 401 44.95 -24.75 20.93
N ILE A 402 45.61 -24.46 19.80
CA ILE A 402 46.01 -25.45 18.79
C ILE A 402 46.93 -26.53 19.39
N LEU A 403 47.90 -26.14 20.22
CA LEU A 403 48.81 -27.08 20.89
C LEU A 403 48.28 -27.61 22.24
N GLU A 404 47.11 -27.18 22.69
CA GLU A 404 46.53 -27.50 24.00
C GLU A 404 47.48 -27.18 25.18
N VAL A 405 48.15 -26.03 25.13
CA VAL A 405 49.09 -25.56 26.17
C VAL A 405 48.64 -24.24 26.78
N LYS A 406 49.02 -23.99 28.03
CA LYS A 406 48.76 -22.70 28.69
C LYS A 406 49.70 -21.61 28.17
N LYS A 407 49.29 -20.34 28.28
CA LYS A 407 50.15 -19.18 27.95
C LYS A 407 51.47 -19.17 28.73
N THR A 408 51.50 -19.76 29.93
CA THR A 408 52.69 -19.90 30.76
C THR A 408 53.60 -21.08 30.40
N ALA A 409 53.28 -21.85 29.36
CA ALA A 409 54.03 -23.04 28.98
C ALA A 409 55.47 -22.70 28.57
N THR A 410 56.42 -23.48 29.07
CA THR A 410 57.83 -23.38 28.70
C THR A 410 58.06 -23.89 27.27
N LYS A 411 59.16 -23.46 26.63
CA LYS A 411 59.52 -23.95 25.28
C LYS A 411 59.58 -25.48 25.20
N LYS A 412 60.06 -26.14 26.26
CA LYS A 412 60.11 -27.62 26.34
C LYS A 412 58.72 -28.25 26.33
N GLU A 413 57.76 -27.66 27.04
CA GLU A 413 56.37 -28.13 27.07
C GLU A 413 55.68 -27.92 25.72
N ILE A 414 55.92 -26.79 25.06
CA ILE A 414 55.41 -26.49 23.71
C ILE A 414 55.93 -27.49 22.68
N VAL A 415 57.24 -27.78 22.68
CA VAL A 415 57.83 -28.79 21.77
C VAL A 415 57.28 -30.19 22.06
N LYS A 416 57.04 -30.53 23.33
CA LYS A 416 56.43 -31.81 23.72
C LYS A 416 54.98 -31.91 23.22
N ALA A 417 54.20 -30.85 23.38
CA ALA A 417 52.82 -30.77 22.91
C ALA A 417 52.73 -30.82 21.38
N TYR A 418 53.61 -30.09 20.68
CA TYR A 418 53.77 -30.17 19.23
C TYR A 418 54.01 -31.61 18.76
N ARG A 419 54.97 -32.33 19.35
CA ARG A 419 55.25 -33.73 18.94
C ARG A 419 54.02 -34.62 19.10
N LYS A 420 53.30 -34.47 20.22
CA LYS A 420 52.05 -35.21 20.49
C LYS A 420 50.98 -34.90 19.45
N MET A 421 50.78 -33.62 19.12
CA MET A 421 49.77 -33.18 18.16
C MET A 421 50.12 -33.51 16.72
N ALA A 422 51.38 -33.31 16.32
CA ALA A 422 51.89 -33.67 15.01
C ALA A 422 51.80 -35.18 14.77
N GLN A 423 52.11 -36.00 15.78
CA GLN A 423 51.94 -37.45 15.67
C GLN A 423 50.45 -37.84 15.56
N LYS A 424 49.56 -37.20 16.33
CA LYS A 424 48.11 -37.47 16.28
C LYS A 424 47.52 -37.13 14.91
N TRP A 425 47.82 -35.93 14.41
CA TRP A 425 47.24 -35.35 13.20
C TRP A 425 48.11 -35.53 11.96
N HIS A 426 49.07 -36.46 11.97
CA HIS A 426 49.86 -36.75 10.77
C HIS A 426 48.94 -37.29 9.66
N PRO A 427 48.96 -36.73 8.43
CA PRO A 427 48.06 -37.16 7.34
C PRO A 427 48.14 -38.65 7.01
N ASP A 428 49.29 -39.29 7.24
CA ASP A 428 49.47 -40.73 7.04
C ASP A 428 48.61 -41.61 7.95
N ASN A 429 48.16 -41.09 9.10
CA ASN A 429 47.27 -41.83 9.99
C ASN A 429 45.85 -41.99 9.43
N TYR A 430 45.50 -41.24 8.36
CA TYR A 430 44.14 -41.12 7.84
C TYR A 430 44.04 -41.43 6.33
N GLN A 431 44.99 -42.19 5.77
CA GLN A 431 45.04 -42.47 4.33
C GLN A 431 43.77 -43.13 3.75
N ASN A 432 43.00 -43.84 4.59
CA ASN A 432 41.79 -44.55 4.19
C ASN A 432 40.50 -43.72 4.30
N ASP A 433 40.57 -42.49 4.82
CA ASP A 433 39.44 -41.56 4.95
C ASP A 433 39.84 -40.20 4.37
N GLU A 434 39.45 -39.96 3.13
CA GLU A 434 39.85 -38.77 2.37
C GLU A 434 39.35 -37.46 2.99
N LYS A 435 38.21 -37.51 3.70
CA LYS A 435 37.67 -36.36 4.43
C LYS A 435 38.51 -36.08 5.68
N MET A 436 38.84 -37.12 6.46
CA MET A 436 39.69 -36.98 7.64
C MET A 436 41.14 -36.64 7.30
N LYS A 437 41.64 -37.12 6.15
CA LYS A 437 42.97 -36.76 5.64
C LYS A 437 43.08 -35.26 5.36
N LYS A 438 42.10 -34.66 4.67
CA LYS A 438 42.06 -33.21 4.43
C LYS A 438 41.97 -32.39 5.74
N ILE A 439 41.21 -32.88 6.72
CA ILE A 439 41.12 -32.25 8.05
C ILE A 439 42.48 -32.36 8.77
N ALA A 440 43.12 -33.52 8.72
CA ALA A 440 44.43 -33.75 9.32
C ALA A 440 45.50 -32.88 8.68
N GLU A 441 45.51 -32.73 7.34
CA GLU A 441 46.41 -31.82 6.62
C GLU A 441 46.26 -30.37 7.09
N LYS A 442 45.03 -29.84 7.15
CA LYS A 442 44.78 -28.49 7.65
C LYS A 442 45.26 -28.32 9.10
N LYS A 443 44.93 -29.27 9.98
CA LYS A 443 45.37 -29.23 11.39
C LYS A 443 46.88 -29.34 11.53
N PHE A 444 47.53 -30.15 10.69
CA PHE A 444 48.97 -30.33 10.74
C PHE A 444 49.71 -29.04 10.37
N ILE A 445 49.19 -28.27 9.41
CA ILE A 445 49.68 -26.93 9.06
C ILE A 445 49.55 -25.99 10.27
N ASP A 446 48.37 -25.94 10.90
CA ASP A 446 48.12 -25.08 12.06
C ASP A 446 49.00 -25.46 13.27
N ILE A 447 49.23 -26.76 13.50
CA ILE A 447 50.12 -27.28 14.56
C ILE A 447 51.58 -26.88 14.31
N ALA A 448 52.03 -26.91 13.06
CA ALA A 448 53.38 -26.49 12.68
C ALA A 448 53.56 -24.98 12.89
N ALA A 449 52.59 -24.18 12.42
CA ALA A 449 52.56 -22.73 12.63
C ALA A 449 52.58 -22.37 14.12
N ALA A 450 51.78 -23.06 14.95
CA ALA A 450 51.74 -22.85 16.39
C ALA A 450 53.09 -23.13 17.06
N LYS A 451 53.81 -24.18 16.63
CA LYS A 451 55.15 -24.47 17.16
C LYS A 451 56.16 -23.40 16.74
N GLU A 452 56.11 -22.92 15.50
CA GLU A 452 56.99 -21.84 15.03
C GLU A 452 56.80 -20.58 15.85
N VAL A 453 55.56 -20.11 16.01
CA VAL A 453 55.24 -18.88 16.75
C VAL A 453 55.57 -18.99 18.23
N LEU A 454 55.21 -20.11 18.88
CA LEU A 454 55.34 -20.22 20.33
C LEU A 454 56.75 -20.61 20.82
N THR A 455 57.65 -21.06 19.93
CA THR A 455 59.03 -21.40 20.31
C THR A 455 60.05 -20.29 20.04
N ASP A 456 59.72 -19.35 19.17
CA ASP A 456 60.45 -18.11 18.93
C ASP A 456 60.02 -17.04 19.94
N ASP A 457 60.97 -16.44 20.68
CA ASP A 457 60.64 -15.50 21.76
C ASP A 457 60.07 -14.18 21.24
N GLU A 458 60.46 -13.76 20.04
CA GLU A 458 60.01 -12.50 19.44
C GLU A 458 58.60 -12.68 18.85
N LYS A 459 58.38 -13.74 18.06
CA LYS A 459 57.05 -14.06 17.51
C LYS A 459 56.04 -14.36 18.60
N ARG A 460 56.43 -15.10 19.64
CA ARG A 460 55.55 -15.37 20.79
C ARG A 460 55.16 -14.09 21.51
N ARG A 461 56.10 -13.15 21.68
CA ARG A 461 55.84 -11.86 22.32
C ARG A 461 54.92 -10.98 21.47
N GLN A 462 55.10 -10.96 20.15
CA GLN A 462 54.19 -10.29 19.21
C GLN A 462 52.77 -10.86 19.34
N PHE A 463 52.64 -12.19 19.32
CA PHE A 463 51.38 -12.89 19.51
C PHE A 463 50.73 -12.60 20.87
N ASP A 464 51.50 -12.63 21.96
CA ASP A 464 51.02 -12.32 23.30
C ASP A 464 50.59 -10.84 23.44
N ASN A 465 51.15 -9.94 22.63
CA ASN A 465 50.76 -8.53 22.53
C ASN A 465 49.53 -8.31 21.60
N GLY A 466 48.99 -9.36 20.98
CA GLY A 466 47.78 -9.31 20.17
C GLY A 466 47.99 -9.14 18.66
N GLU A 467 49.25 -9.20 18.19
CA GLU A 467 49.66 -9.17 16.79
C GLU A 467 49.99 -10.60 16.33
N ASP A 468 49.34 -11.11 15.29
CA ASP A 468 49.67 -12.46 14.78
C ASP A 468 50.91 -12.38 13.88
N PRO A 469 52.06 -12.97 14.30
CA PRO A 469 53.33 -12.86 13.57
C PRO A 469 53.34 -13.64 12.24
N LEU A 470 52.30 -14.43 11.96
CA LEU A 470 52.11 -15.10 10.68
C LEU A 470 50.93 -14.51 9.87
N ASP A 471 50.37 -13.37 10.30
CA ASP A 471 49.31 -12.67 9.58
C ASP A 471 49.86 -12.04 8.29
N PRO A 472 49.38 -12.47 7.10
CA PRO A 472 49.84 -11.93 5.83
C PRO A 472 49.55 -10.43 5.63
N GLU A 473 48.62 -9.82 6.39
CA GLU A 473 48.33 -8.37 6.29
C GLU A 473 49.19 -7.49 7.22
N SER A 474 49.93 -8.08 8.16
CA SER A 474 50.76 -7.33 9.13
C SER A 474 52.04 -6.72 8.54
N GLY A 475 52.36 -7.00 7.27
CA GLY A 475 53.62 -6.63 6.61
C GLY A 475 53.61 -5.31 5.83
N LYS A 476 53.47 -4.15 6.49
CA LYS A 476 53.97 -2.86 5.95
C LYS A 476 55.38 -2.59 6.47
N GLY A 477 56.38 -3.25 5.90
CA GLY A 477 57.79 -2.85 6.05
C GLY A 477 58.82 -3.98 5.95
N GLY A 478 59.56 -4.01 4.83
CA GLY A 478 60.91 -4.58 4.77
C GLY A 478 61.05 -6.08 4.51
N MET A 479 61.08 -6.46 3.23
CA MET A 479 61.51 -7.77 2.69
C MET A 479 62.95 -8.15 3.13
N PRO A 480 63.32 -9.45 3.20
CA PRO A 480 63.68 -10.19 1.99
C PRO A 480 63.19 -11.64 1.87
N ASN A 481 62.60 -11.91 0.70
CA ASN A 481 62.64 -13.16 -0.07
C ASN A 481 61.99 -14.43 0.52
N PHE A 482 60.67 -14.53 0.40
CA PHE A 482 59.93 -15.80 0.41
C PHE A 482 59.48 -16.19 -1.01
N HIS A 483 60.44 -16.48 -1.89
CA HIS A 483 60.15 -17.19 -3.14
C HIS A 483 60.26 -18.70 -2.87
N ASN A 484 59.16 -19.34 -2.41
CA ASN A 484 58.83 -20.73 -2.81
C ASN A 484 57.53 -21.34 -2.23
N PHE A 485 56.61 -20.59 -1.60
CA PHE A 485 55.38 -21.23 -1.07
C PHE A 485 54.06 -20.50 -1.37
N HIS A 486 54.08 -19.45 -2.19
CA HIS A 486 52.87 -18.78 -2.67
C HIS A 486 52.50 -19.24 -4.09
N SER A 487 51.99 -20.45 -4.20
CA SER A 487 51.20 -20.84 -5.37
C SER A 487 50.18 -21.92 -5.02
N PHE A 488 49.33 -21.64 -4.03
CA PHE A 488 48.17 -22.49 -3.72
C PHE A 488 46.98 -21.68 -3.20
N GLN A 489 46.68 -20.57 -3.88
CA GLN A 489 45.38 -19.91 -3.78
C GLN A 489 44.91 -19.53 -5.18
N SER A 490 44.70 -20.55 -6.02
CA SER A 490 43.77 -20.52 -7.16
C SER A 490 43.63 -21.93 -7.74
N PHE A 491 42.40 -22.26 -8.14
CA PHE A 491 41.94 -23.40 -8.94
C PHE A 491 41.42 -24.67 -8.27
N HIS A 492 40.11 -24.85 -8.45
CA HIS A 492 39.44 -26.11 -8.74
C HIS A 492 40.27 -27.05 -9.62
N GLY A 493 40.39 -28.33 -9.21
CA GLY A 493 40.56 -29.48 -10.12
C GLY A 493 41.83 -30.34 -9.95
N SER A 494 41.73 -31.43 -9.18
CA SER A 494 42.41 -32.76 -9.35
C SER A 494 43.96 -32.88 -9.37
N PRO A 495 44.52 -34.09 -9.15
CA PRO A 495 45.61 -34.28 -8.17
C PRO A 495 47.02 -34.46 -8.78
N PHE A 496 48.05 -34.05 -8.02
CA PHE A 496 49.44 -34.46 -8.26
C PHE A 496 50.07 -35.09 -7.01
N GLN A 497 50.62 -36.29 -7.20
CA GLN A 497 51.45 -37.03 -6.24
C GLN A 497 52.88 -36.47 -6.21
N PHE A 498 53.49 -36.38 -5.03
CA PHE A 498 54.94 -36.22 -4.91
C PHE A 498 55.56 -37.38 -4.11
N ARG A 499 56.62 -37.97 -4.66
CA ARG A 499 57.50 -38.96 -4.01
C ARG A 499 58.63 -38.24 -3.29
N PHE A 500 58.98 -38.71 -2.10
CA PHE A 500 60.14 -38.28 -1.33
C PHE A 500 61.37 -39.15 -1.62
N HIS A 501 62.55 -38.53 -1.58
CA HIS A 501 63.81 -39.20 -1.27
C HIS A 501 64.38 -38.58 0.00
N PHE A 502 64.68 -39.43 0.98
CA PHE A 502 65.44 -39.08 2.18
C PHE A 502 66.86 -39.65 2.04
N ASN A 503 67.84 -38.87 2.46
CA ASN A 503 69.13 -39.36 2.94
C ASN A 503 69.19 -39.16 4.45
#